data_AF-A0A9P9PMC6-F1
#
_entry.id   AF-A0A9P9PMC6-F1
#
_cell.length_a   1.000
_cell.length_b   1.000
_cell.length_c   1.000
_cell.angle_alpha   90.00
_cell.angle_beta   90.00
_cell.angle_gamma   90.00
#
_symmetry.space_group_name_H-M   'P 1'
#
loop_
_entity.id
_entity.type
_entity.pdbx_description
1 polymer ?
#
loop_
_entity_poly.entity_id
_entity_poly.type
_entity_poly.pdbx_seq_one_letter_code
_entity_poly.pdbx_strand_id
1 'polypeptide(L)'
;MVMKTSFVFCFTLIFGCVICTRQPLLQWDPDTVEDCVEWYNNGESETCEYVRNYFSITPAQFHEWNPSIGLDCKPWEYQSYCIVTQRRLDNFTTTSAPTTPASTTVVSSALPSPTAWKSLGCYAQNPDRPILQQNMNPNGDASLSIPKCESSCYRQAFTFAGMQEGNQCWCSNYVAGELAKNAADCNVPCTGNKAEVCGGKGVVSVFEALANSAASIVSTTSAIQVAATSTNLKATATSNGGVKNRALFGMEF
;
A
#
# COMPACT_ATOMS: atom_id res chain seq x y z
N MET A 1 32.57 6.46 24.12
CA MET A 1 31.24 6.52 24.77
C MET A 1 30.20 6.46 23.66
N VAL A 2 29.39 5.41 23.70
CA VAL A 2 28.33 5.09 22.74
C VAL A 2 27.11 5.96 23.07
N MET A 3 26.55 6.67 22.08
CA MET A 3 25.22 7.28 22.23
C MET A 3 24.25 6.55 21.30
N LYS A 4 23.47 5.65 21.91
CA LYS A 4 22.21 5.14 21.36
C LYS A 4 21.23 6.31 21.24
N THR A 5 20.58 6.47 20.09
CA THR A 5 19.26 7.12 20.02
C THR A 5 18.43 6.41 18.96
N SER A 6 17.34 5.79 19.43
CA SER A 6 16.28 5.17 18.64
C SER A 6 15.50 6.22 17.86
N PHE A 7 15.15 5.89 16.61
CA PHE A 7 13.91 6.34 15.96
C PHE A 7 13.26 5.13 15.30
N VAL A 8 12.02 4.86 15.65
CA VAL A 8 11.18 3.78 15.13
C VAL A 8 9.93 4.42 14.50
N PHE A 9 9.46 3.79 13.41
CA PHE A 9 8.19 3.95 12.68
C PHE A 9 8.13 5.12 11.69
N CYS A 10 7.64 5.00 10.45
CA CYS A 10 6.83 3.95 9.83
C CYS A 10 6.89 4.13 8.29
N PHE A 11 7.47 3.18 7.54
CA PHE A 11 7.33 3.12 6.08
C PHE A 11 6.67 1.78 5.74
N THR A 12 5.48 1.82 5.16
CA THR A 12 4.81 0.62 4.62
C THR A 12 4.64 0.75 3.12
N LEU A 13 5.42 -0.08 2.40
CA LEU A 13 5.18 -0.79 1.12
C LEU A 13 4.90 0.08 -0.12
N ILE A 14 5.68 0.05 -1.20
CA ILE A 14 6.23 -1.11 -1.92
C ILE A 14 7.61 -0.72 -2.51
N PHE A 15 8.67 -1.23 -1.90
CA PHE A 15 10.01 -1.23 -2.48
C PHE A 15 10.09 -2.46 -3.37
N GLY A 16 9.98 -2.30 -4.70
CA GLY A 16 10.45 -3.34 -5.61
C GLY A 16 11.88 -3.69 -5.20
N CYS A 17 12.07 -4.90 -4.69
CA CYS A 17 13.34 -5.40 -4.22
C CYS A 17 14.34 -5.32 -5.38
N VAL A 18 15.21 -4.31 -5.38
CA VAL A 18 16.33 -4.12 -6.36
C VAL A 18 17.28 -5.33 -6.37
N ILE A 19 17.12 -6.16 -5.36
CA ILE A 19 17.90 -7.32 -5.02
C ILE A 19 17.22 -8.59 -5.58
N CYS A 20 16.04 -8.47 -6.20
CA CYS A 20 15.25 -9.59 -6.67
C CYS A 20 15.33 -9.77 -8.19
N THR A 21 15.62 -11.00 -8.62
CA THR A 21 15.89 -11.32 -10.02
C THR A 21 15.36 -12.69 -10.42
N ARG A 22 15.12 -12.86 -11.73
CA ARG A 22 14.74 -14.15 -12.34
C ARG A 22 15.82 -15.23 -12.25
N GLN A 23 17.06 -14.85 -11.95
CA GLN A 23 18.21 -15.73 -11.85
C GLN A 23 19.14 -15.24 -10.72
N PRO A 24 19.83 -16.13 -10.00
CA PRO A 24 20.74 -15.72 -8.94
C PRO A 24 21.93 -14.94 -9.53
N LEU A 25 22.22 -13.77 -8.94
CA LEU A 25 23.38 -12.93 -9.28
C LEU A 25 24.58 -13.17 -8.35
N LEU A 26 24.33 -13.74 -7.17
CA LEU A 26 25.35 -14.18 -6.21
C LEU A 26 25.41 -15.71 -6.15
N GLN A 27 26.45 -16.25 -5.50
CA GLN A 27 26.50 -17.68 -5.15
C GLN A 27 25.22 -18.08 -4.39
N TRP A 28 24.78 -19.32 -4.54
CA TRP A 28 23.63 -19.88 -3.81
C TRP A 28 23.97 -21.28 -3.31
N ASP A 29 23.14 -21.80 -2.41
CA ASP A 29 23.25 -23.17 -1.92
C ASP A 29 22.90 -24.16 -3.06
N PRO A 30 23.79 -25.10 -3.43
CA PRO A 30 23.49 -26.13 -4.43
C PRO A 30 22.21 -26.93 -4.16
N ASP A 31 21.80 -27.05 -2.88
CA ASP A 31 20.59 -27.76 -2.47
C ASP A 31 19.33 -26.86 -2.49
N THR A 32 19.44 -25.61 -2.95
CA THR A 32 18.28 -24.73 -3.19
C THR A 32 17.33 -25.39 -4.18
N VAL A 33 16.03 -25.28 -3.92
CA VAL A 33 14.99 -25.93 -4.72
C VAL A 33 15.11 -25.61 -6.22
N GLU A 34 15.01 -26.64 -7.06
CA GLU A 34 15.25 -26.54 -8.50
C GLU A 34 14.19 -25.71 -9.25
N ASP A 35 12.96 -25.61 -8.71
CA ASP A 35 11.85 -24.90 -9.33
C ASP A 35 11.75 -23.43 -8.92
N CYS A 36 12.87 -22.84 -8.47
CA CYS A 36 12.91 -21.43 -8.13
C CYS A 36 12.75 -20.53 -9.35
N VAL A 37 11.79 -19.60 -9.29
CA VAL A 37 11.47 -18.66 -10.37
C VAL A 37 11.78 -17.20 -10.05
N GLU A 38 12.02 -16.89 -8.78
CA GLU A 38 12.43 -15.57 -8.32
C GLU A 38 13.42 -15.70 -7.15
N TRP A 39 14.52 -14.95 -7.24
CA TRP A 39 15.66 -14.98 -6.33
C TRP A 39 15.80 -13.66 -5.59
N TYR A 40 16.25 -13.68 -4.35
CA TYR A 40 16.71 -12.54 -3.56
C TYR A 40 18.23 -12.63 -3.39
N ASN A 41 18.98 -11.69 -3.95
CA ASN A 41 20.44 -11.63 -3.95
C ASN A 41 21.01 -10.93 -2.71
N ASN A 42 21.03 -11.56 -1.54
CA ASN A 42 21.37 -10.89 -0.28
C ASN A 42 22.73 -10.16 -0.32
N GLY A 43 22.66 -8.83 -0.39
CA GLY A 43 23.80 -7.92 -0.28
C GLY A 43 24.02 -7.37 1.14
N GLU A 44 23.44 -8.01 2.16
CA GLU A 44 23.42 -7.58 3.58
C GLU A 44 22.64 -6.28 3.88
N SER A 45 21.86 -5.77 2.94
CA SER A 45 21.06 -4.56 3.15
C SER A 45 19.76 -4.80 3.94
N GLU A 46 19.26 -6.03 3.97
CA GLU A 46 18.00 -6.40 4.64
C GLU A 46 18.17 -7.67 5.48
N THR A 47 17.35 -7.82 6.53
CA THR A 47 17.34 -9.03 7.36
C THR A 47 16.53 -10.16 6.71
N CYS A 48 16.86 -11.40 7.02
CA CYS A 48 16.10 -12.57 6.58
C CYS A 48 14.61 -12.47 6.93
N GLU A 49 14.28 -12.01 8.15
CA GLU A 49 12.89 -11.87 8.60
C GLU A 49 12.16 -10.81 7.78
N TYR A 50 12.83 -9.70 7.46
CA TYR A 50 12.25 -8.66 6.63
C TYR A 50 11.92 -9.21 5.23
N VAL A 51 12.86 -9.88 4.58
CA VAL A 51 12.67 -10.47 3.24
C VAL A 51 11.53 -11.49 3.25
N ARG A 52 11.53 -12.41 4.21
CA ARG A 52 10.47 -13.42 4.33
C ARG A 52 9.10 -12.81 4.57
N ASN A 53 9.00 -11.82 5.45
CA ASN A 53 7.74 -11.14 5.72
C ASN A 53 7.25 -10.37 4.49
N TYR A 54 8.17 -9.71 3.78
CA TYR A 54 7.88 -8.98 2.55
C TYR A 54 7.26 -9.89 1.48
N PHE A 55 7.82 -11.08 1.28
CA PHE A 55 7.31 -12.07 0.33
C PHE A 55 6.25 -13.03 0.91
N SER A 56 5.79 -12.77 2.14
CA SER A 56 4.84 -13.62 2.87
C SER A 56 5.24 -15.12 2.88
N ILE A 57 6.51 -15.40 3.20
CA ILE A 57 7.12 -16.74 3.24
C ILE A 57 7.26 -17.20 4.71
N THR A 58 6.66 -18.34 5.04
CA THR A 58 6.82 -18.94 6.38
C THR A 58 8.26 -19.44 6.62
N PRO A 59 8.71 -19.64 7.87
CA PRO A 59 10.07 -20.13 8.13
C PRO A 59 10.32 -21.50 7.51
N ALA A 60 9.31 -22.37 7.61
CA ALA A 60 9.34 -23.71 7.02
C ALA A 60 9.48 -23.63 5.50
N GLN A 61 8.70 -22.79 4.81
CA GLN A 61 8.81 -22.63 3.36
C GLN A 61 10.16 -22.06 2.93
N PHE A 62 10.68 -21.07 3.64
CA PHE A 62 11.94 -20.46 3.27
C PHE A 62 13.12 -21.42 3.46
N HIS A 63 13.11 -22.20 4.54
CA HIS A 63 14.05 -23.29 4.79
C HIS A 63 13.89 -24.44 3.78
N GLU A 64 12.66 -24.79 3.42
CA GLU A 64 12.36 -25.82 2.41
C GLU A 64 12.93 -25.44 1.04
N TRP A 65 12.83 -24.16 0.67
CA TRP A 65 13.36 -23.70 -0.61
C TRP A 65 14.87 -23.43 -0.58
N ASN A 66 15.42 -23.12 0.60
CA ASN A 66 16.84 -22.79 0.79
C ASN A 66 17.39 -23.55 2.01
N PRO A 67 17.86 -24.80 1.86
CA PRO A 67 18.26 -25.61 3.01
C PRO A 67 19.38 -25.00 3.88
N SER A 68 20.23 -24.13 3.32
CA SER A 68 21.27 -23.40 4.06
C SER A 68 20.76 -22.40 5.10
N ILE A 69 19.49 -21.96 5.05
CA ILE A 69 18.92 -21.04 6.05
C ILE A 69 18.09 -21.81 7.07
N GLY A 70 18.44 -21.72 8.35
CA GLY A 70 17.66 -22.30 9.43
C GLY A 70 16.28 -21.64 9.59
N LEU A 71 15.37 -22.33 10.30
CA LEU A 71 14.03 -21.80 10.63
C LEU A 71 14.10 -20.50 11.46
N ASP A 72 15.20 -20.27 12.16
CA ASP A 72 15.51 -19.07 12.92
C ASP A 72 16.24 -18.00 12.10
N CYS A 73 16.22 -18.13 10.76
CA CYS A 73 16.87 -17.20 9.84
C CYS A 73 18.39 -17.13 9.99
N LYS A 74 19.03 -18.25 10.38
CA LYS A 74 20.48 -18.33 10.53
C LYS A 74 21.07 -19.60 9.90
N PRO A 75 22.26 -19.53 9.28
CA PRO A 75 23.04 -18.33 9.01
C PRO A 75 22.48 -17.48 7.85
N TRP A 76 22.47 -16.16 7.98
CA TRP A 76 22.03 -15.22 6.92
C TRP A 76 23.25 -14.63 6.21
N GLU A 77 23.67 -15.28 5.15
CA GLU A 77 24.95 -15.08 4.48
C GLU A 77 24.79 -14.22 3.22
N TYR A 78 25.90 -13.64 2.74
CA TYR A 78 25.97 -12.91 1.46
C TYR A 78 25.82 -13.89 0.27
N GLN A 79 24.58 -14.22 -0.09
CA GLN A 79 24.26 -15.18 -1.15
C GLN A 79 22.85 -14.95 -1.73
N SER A 80 22.52 -15.64 -2.82
CA SER A 80 21.17 -15.66 -3.38
C SER A 80 20.29 -16.67 -2.66
N TYR A 81 19.02 -16.31 -2.45
CA TYR A 81 17.99 -17.15 -1.84
C TYR A 81 16.73 -17.19 -2.71
N CYS A 82 16.15 -18.36 -2.90
CA CYS A 82 14.86 -18.51 -3.55
C CYS A 82 13.73 -17.89 -2.72
N ILE A 83 12.91 -17.04 -3.35
CA ILE A 83 11.77 -16.38 -2.71
C ILE A 83 10.42 -16.72 -3.36
N VAL A 84 10.43 -17.30 -4.56
CA VAL A 84 9.22 -17.81 -5.23
C VAL A 84 9.58 -19.08 -6.03
N THR A 85 8.78 -20.13 -5.86
CA THR A 85 8.85 -21.37 -6.66
C THR A 85 7.72 -21.44 -7.70
N GLN A 86 7.93 -22.23 -8.74
CA GLN A 86 6.92 -22.49 -9.76
C GLN A 86 5.66 -23.12 -9.15
N ARG A 87 5.81 -24.08 -8.22
CA ARG A 87 4.66 -24.67 -7.50
C ARG A 87 3.83 -23.63 -6.75
N ARG A 88 4.47 -22.63 -6.15
CA ARG A 88 3.76 -21.54 -5.47
C ARG A 88 3.01 -20.67 -6.46
N LEU A 89 3.61 -20.38 -7.61
CA LEU A 89 2.97 -19.65 -8.70
C LEU A 89 1.76 -20.41 -9.26
N ASP A 90 1.88 -21.73 -9.42
CA ASP A 90 0.81 -22.59 -9.93
C ASP A 90 -0.34 -22.74 -8.92
N ASN A 91 -0.06 -22.71 -7.62
CA ASN A 91 -1.11 -22.73 -6.60
C ASN A 91 -1.95 -21.43 -6.60
N PHE A 92 -1.35 -20.29 -6.97
CA PHE A 92 -2.08 -19.05 -7.19
C PHE A 92 -2.98 -19.09 -8.44
N THR A 93 -2.58 -19.83 -9.48
CA THR A 93 -3.40 -19.97 -10.71
C THR A 93 -4.45 -21.08 -10.61
N THR A 94 -4.20 -22.14 -9.82
CA THR A 94 -5.09 -23.32 -9.69
C THR A 94 -6.31 -23.07 -8.78
N THR A 95 -6.32 -21.99 -7.99
CA THR A 95 -7.50 -21.58 -7.21
C THR A 95 -8.63 -20.98 -8.08
N SER A 96 -8.42 -20.87 -9.41
CA SER A 96 -9.40 -20.37 -10.38
C SER A 96 -9.94 -21.46 -11.33
N ALA A 97 -10.25 -22.66 -10.84
CA ALA A 97 -10.94 -23.68 -11.65
C ALA A 97 -12.48 -23.50 -11.57
N PRO A 98 -13.21 -23.48 -12.71
CA PRO A 98 -14.65 -23.24 -12.74
C PRO A 98 -15.45 -24.50 -12.38
N THR A 99 -16.34 -24.40 -11.40
CA THR A 99 -17.45 -25.35 -11.22
C THR A 99 -18.76 -24.57 -11.23
N THR A 100 -19.63 -24.87 -12.20
CA THR A 100 -20.98 -24.30 -12.41
C THR A 100 -21.99 -25.44 -12.20
N PRO A 101 -23.26 -25.25 -11.73
CA PRO A 101 -23.99 -24.01 -11.42
C PRO A 101 -24.65 -23.95 -10.02
N ALA A 102 -24.71 -22.76 -9.43
CA ALA A 102 -25.92 -22.24 -8.78
C ALA A 102 -25.87 -20.72 -8.78
N SER A 103 -26.85 -20.10 -9.43
CA SER A 103 -26.96 -18.65 -9.58
C SER A 103 -27.11 -18.00 -8.22
N THR A 104 -26.06 -17.35 -7.74
CA THR A 104 -26.15 -16.35 -6.68
C THR A 104 -25.35 -15.17 -7.16
N THR A 105 -26.06 -14.10 -7.49
CA THR A 105 -25.48 -12.80 -7.85
C THR A 105 -24.75 -12.23 -6.63
N VAL A 106 -23.45 -12.53 -6.52
CA VAL A 106 -22.53 -11.74 -5.71
C VAL A 106 -21.87 -10.73 -6.63
N VAL A 107 -22.34 -9.49 -6.54
CA VAL A 107 -21.63 -8.32 -7.04
C VAL A 107 -20.34 -8.25 -6.22
N SER A 108 -19.27 -8.82 -6.76
CA SER A 108 -17.92 -8.66 -6.21
C SER A 108 -17.53 -7.21 -6.43
N SER A 109 -17.55 -6.41 -5.37
CA SER A 109 -17.04 -5.04 -5.42
C SER A 109 -15.54 -5.12 -5.69
N ALA A 110 -15.13 -4.69 -6.88
CA ALA A 110 -13.75 -4.34 -7.14
C ALA A 110 -13.24 -3.48 -5.97
N LEU A 111 -12.08 -3.85 -5.41
CA LEU A 111 -11.37 -2.99 -4.50
C LEU A 111 -11.27 -1.59 -5.15
N PRO A 112 -11.64 -0.50 -4.46
CA PRO A 112 -11.69 0.80 -5.08
C PRO A 112 -10.30 1.17 -5.61
N SER A 113 -10.28 1.67 -6.85
CA SER A 113 -9.13 2.36 -7.44
C SER A 113 -8.47 3.26 -6.39
N PRO A 114 -7.12 3.32 -6.29
CA PRO A 114 -6.43 4.21 -5.36
C PRO A 114 -7.02 5.60 -5.57
N THR A 115 -7.58 6.16 -4.51
CA THR A 115 -8.37 7.40 -4.60
C THR A 115 -7.47 8.62 -4.38
N ALA A 116 -6.17 8.41 -4.16
CA ALA A 116 -5.18 9.47 -4.06
C ALA A 116 -3.81 9.03 -4.57
N TRP A 117 -3.18 9.90 -5.35
CA TRP A 117 -1.79 9.82 -5.77
C TRP A 117 -1.03 11.01 -5.21
N LYS A 118 0.22 10.78 -4.80
CA LYS A 118 1.11 11.83 -4.32
C LYS A 118 2.09 12.19 -5.43
N SER A 119 2.08 13.45 -5.85
CA SER A 119 3.13 13.98 -6.74
C SER A 119 4.46 14.00 -6.00
N LEU A 120 5.45 13.26 -6.50
CA LEU A 120 6.83 13.27 -6.02
C LEU A 120 7.68 14.36 -6.67
N GLY A 121 7.24 14.87 -7.83
CA GLY A 121 7.84 16.03 -8.48
C GLY A 121 8.40 15.74 -9.86
N CYS A 122 9.26 16.64 -10.32
CA CYS A 122 9.89 16.58 -11.64
C CYS A 122 11.27 15.94 -11.53
N TYR A 123 11.49 14.83 -12.23
CA TYR A 123 12.75 14.07 -12.21
C TYR A 123 13.46 14.22 -13.55
N ALA A 124 14.78 14.43 -13.52
CA ALA A 124 15.57 14.47 -14.74
C ALA A 124 15.82 13.06 -15.27
N GLN A 125 15.61 12.83 -16.56
CA GLN A 125 16.04 11.59 -17.19
C GLN A 125 17.57 11.49 -17.13
N ASN A 126 18.05 10.31 -16.76
CA ASN A 126 19.47 9.97 -16.86
C ASN A 126 19.65 9.01 -18.05
N PRO A 127 20.53 9.33 -19.03
CA PRO A 127 20.78 8.45 -20.17
C PRO A 127 21.42 7.11 -19.78
N ASP A 128 22.14 7.05 -18.66
CA ASP A 128 22.84 5.85 -18.19
C ASP A 128 21.96 4.95 -17.31
N ARG A 129 20.84 5.47 -16.77
CA ARG A 129 19.94 4.72 -15.88
C ARG A 129 18.47 5.12 -16.11
N PRO A 130 17.60 4.18 -16.53
CA PRO A 130 16.17 4.46 -16.67
C PRO A 130 15.55 4.79 -15.32
N ILE A 131 14.95 5.97 -15.23
CA ILE A 131 14.33 6.49 -14.00
C ILE A 131 13.10 5.69 -13.56
N LEU A 132 12.41 5.07 -14.53
CA LEU A 132 11.22 4.25 -14.38
C LEU A 132 11.36 3.01 -15.26
N GLN A 133 10.82 1.89 -14.79
CA GLN A 133 11.07 0.57 -15.34
C GLN A 133 10.44 0.32 -16.72
N GLN A 134 9.18 0.72 -16.91
CA GLN A 134 8.39 0.27 -18.06
C GLN A 134 7.61 1.41 -18.72
N ASN A 135 7.83 1.61 -20.02
CA ASN A 135 6.98 2.47 -20.84
C ASN A 135 5.74 1.68 -21.30
N MET A 136 4.56 2.12 -20.90
CA MET A 136 3.29 1.45 -21.22
C MET A 136 2.79 1.73 -22.63
N ASN A 137 3.24 2.83 -23.22
CA ASN A 137 2.82 3.29 -24.54
C ASN A 137 4.02 3.92 -25.27
N PRO A 138 4.95 3.10 -25.79
CA PRO A 138 6.17 3.58 -26.44
C PRO A 138 5.90 4.54 -27.61
N ASN A 139 4.79 4.34 -28.33
CA ASN A 139 4.36 5.18 -29.45
C ASN A 139 3.58 6.44 -29.04
N GLY A 140 3.40 6.66 -27.72
CA GLY A 140 2.57 7.72 -27.16
C GLY A 140 1.07 7.41 -27.22
N ASP A 141 0.31 8.08 -26.35
CA ASP A 141 -1.15 8.06 -26.30
C ASP A 141 -1.68 9.46 -26.59
N ALA A 142 -2.52 9.60 -27.62
CA ALA A 142 -3.12 10.87 -28.03
C ALA A 142 -4.18 11.40 -27.03
N SER A 143 -4.59 10.57 -26.09
CA SER A 143 -5.60 10.84 -25.08
C SER A 143 -5.06 10.65 -23.66
N LEU A 144 -3.75 10.84 -23.47
CA LEU A 144 -3.11 10.68 -22.17
C LEU A 144 -3.62 11.74 -21.19
N SER A 145 -3.98 11.32 -20.00
CA SER A 145 -4.21 12.17 -18.82
C SER A 145 -3.50 11.54 -17.63
N ILE A 146 -3.23 12.34 -16.59
CA ILE A 146 -2.61 11.86 -15.36
C ILE A 146 -3.39 10.66 -14.77
N PRO A 147 -4.72 10.76 -14.50
CA PRO A 147 -5.47 9.65 -13.91
C PRO A 147 -5.52 8.40 -14.79
N LYS A 148 -5.44 8.55 -16.11
CA LYS A 148 -5.40 7.42 -17.05
C LYS A 148 -4.10 6.62 -16.92
N CYS A 149 -2.96 7.30 -16.82
CA CYS A 149 -1.67 6.65 -16.63
C CYS A 149 -1.55 6.02 -15.24
N GLU A 150 -1.88 6.79 -14.20
CA GLU A 150 -1.96 6.33 -12.81
C GLU A 150 -2.78 5.03 -12.67
N SER A 151 -4.01 5.03 -13.18
CA SER A 151 -4.88 3.85 -13.14
C SER A 151 -4.28 2.67 -13.90
N SER A 152 -3.58 2.91 -15.00
CA SER A 152 -2.96 1.86 -15.81
C SER A 152 -1.76 1.23 -15.10
N CYS A 153 -0.95 2.03 -14.41
CA CYS A 153 0.16 1.55 -13.59
C CYS A 153 -0.35 0.76 -12.39
N TYR A 154 -1.35 1.27 -11.69
CA TYR A 154 -1.94 0.57 -10.54
C TYR A 154 -2.56 -0.78 -10.91
N ARG A 155 -3.28 -0.86 -12.04
CA ARG A 155 -3.87 -2.12 -12.55
C ARG A 155 -2.82 -3.18 -12.88
N GLN A 156 -1.58 -2.76 -13.12
CA GLN A 156 -0.44 -3.62 -13.35
C GLN A 156 0.43 -3.81 -12.10
N ALA A 157 -0.09 -3.44 -10.93
CA ALA A 157 0.59 -3.53 -9.64
C ALA A 157 1.89 -2.73 -9.54
N PHE A 158 2.01 -1.63 -10.30
CA PHE A 158 3.09 -0.66 -10.13
C PHE A 158 2.73 0.40 -9.10
N THR A 159 3.74 0.80 -8.32
CA THR A 159 3.59 1.77 -7.22
C THR A 159 3.80 3.21 -7.69
N PHE A 160 4.54 3.39 -8.79
CA PHE A 160 4.84 4.70 -9.36
C PHE A 160 4.31 4.81 -10.78
N ALA A 161 3.79 6.01 -11.09
CA ALA A 161 3.42 6.42 -12.42
C ALA A 161 4.24 7.65 -12.82
N GLY A 162 4.64 7.72 -14.08
CA GLY A 162 5.41 8.83 -14.61
C GLY A 162 4.89 9.25 -15.97
N MET A 163 4.79 10.56 -16.19
CA MET A 163 4.37 11.12 -17.46
C MET A 163 5.54 11.87 -18.09
N GLN A 164 5.75 11.60 -19.38
CA GLN A 164 6.84 12.16 -20.14
C GLN A 164 6.32 12.75 -21.45
N GLU A 165 6.88 13.90 -21.84
CA GLU A 165 6.66 14.55 -23.14
C GLU A 165 5.18 14.79 -23.50
N GLY A 166 4.29 14.82 -22.52
CA GLY A 166 2.86 15.07 -22.72
C GLY A 166 2.04 13.86 -23.15
N ASN A 167 2.67 12.79 -23.65
CA ASN A 167 1.96 11.66 -24.27
C ASN A 167 2.48 10.27 -23.87
N GLN A 168 3.54 10.17 -23.08
CA GLN A 168 4.06 8.89 -22.61
C GLN A 168 3.71 8.63 -21.15
N CYS A 169 3.43 7.36 -20.85
CA CYS A 169 3.10 6.82 -19.56
C CYS A 169 4.14 5.76 -19.19
N TRP A 170 4.75 5.95 -18.04
CA TRP A 170 5.78 5.08 -17.49
C TRP A 170 5.31 4.54 -16.15
N CYS A 171 5.52 3.26 -15.91
CA CYS A 171 5.20 2.61 -14.66
C CYS A 171 6.45 2.01 -14.05
N SER A 172 6.52 2.00 -12.73
CA SER A 172 7.68 1.46 -12.03
C SER A 172 7.34 1.06 -10.60
N ASN A 173 8.18 0.19 -10.02
CA ASN A 173 8.19 -0.10 -8.59
C ASN A 173 9.33 0.60 -7.86
N TYR A 174 10.08 1.43 -8.57
CA TYR A 174 11.12 2.30 -8.05
C TYR A 174 11.13 3.63 -8.80
N VAL A 175 11.68 4.66 -8.18
CA VAL A 175 12.02 5.91 -8.87
C VAL A 175 13.53 6.07 -8.74
N ALA A 176 14.23 5.88 -9.86
CA ALA A 176 15.66 6.13 -9.93
C ALA A 176 15.92 7.54 -10.49
N GLY A 177 17.07 8.12 -10.17
CA GLY A 177 17.46 9.45 -10.64
C GLY A 177 17.27 10.56 -9.60
N GLU A 178 17.59 11.78 -10.03
CA GLU A 178 17.55 12.98 -9.20
C GLU A 178 16.40 13.89 -9.60
N LEU A 179 15.94 14.72 -8.68
CA LEU A 179 15.03 15.82 -9.00
C LEU A 179 15.66 16.72 -10.07
N ALA A 180 14.84 17.17 -11.00
CA ALA A 180 15.27 18.12 -12.02
C ALA A 180 15.78 19.40 -11.35
N LYS A 181 16.88 19.96 -11.89
CA LYS A 181 17.45 21.23 -11.40
C LYS A 181 16.43 22.36 -11.40
N ASN A 182 15.47 22.30 -12.32
CA ASN A 182 14.35 23.20 -12.42
C ASN A 182 13.04 22.41 -12.52
N ALA A 183 12.18 22.52 -11.51
CA ALA A 183 10.87 21.87 -11.51
C ALA A 183 9.95 22.39 -12.62
N ALA A 184 10.18 23.61 -13.11
CA ALA A 184 9.39 24.21 -14.20
C ALA A 184 9.67 23.59 -15.58
N ASP A 185 10.64 22.68 -15.68
CA ASP A 185 10.89 21.93 -16.92
C ASP A 185 9.80 20.86 -17.16
N CYS A 186 9.12 20.40 -16.10
CA CYS A 186 7.88 19.66 -16.22
C CYS A 186 6.73 20.64 -16.45
N ASN A 187 6.53 21.05 -17.70
CA ASN A 187 5.52 22.03 -18.11
C ASN A 187 4.75 21.63 -19.37
N VAL A 188 4.95 20.41 -19.88
CA VAL A 188 4.30 19.94 -21.10
C VAL A 188 2.88 19.46 -20.77
N PRO A 189 1.82 20.06 -21.37
CA PRO A 189 0.46 19.64 -21.11
C PRO A 189 0.17 18.23 -21.62
N CYS A 190 -0.66 17.47 -20.91
CA CYS A 190 -1.07 16.15 -21.36
C CYS A 190 -1.85 16.22 -22.69
N THR A 191 -1.77 15.17 -23.53
CA THR A 191 -2.47 15.13 -24.82
C THR A 191 -3.99 15.08 -24.69
N GLY A 192 -4.50 14.31 -23.72
CA GLY A 192 -5.92 14.13 -23.43
C GLY A 192 -6.52 15.13 -22.43
N ASN A 193 -5.70 15.81 -21.62
CA ASN A 193 -6.16 16.87 -20.71
C ASN A 193 -5.15 18.02 -20.63
N LYS A 194 -5.46 19.17 -21.24
CA LYS A 194 -4.56 20.34 -21.29
C LYS A 194 -4.45 21.11 -19.98
N ALA A 195 -5.32 20.85 -19.00
CA ALA A 195 -5.24 21.44 -17.67
C ALA A 195 -4.21 20.74 -16.77
N GLU A 196 -3.73 19.57 -17.19
CA GLU A 196 -2.76 18.75 -16.47
C GLU A 196 -1.38 18.81 -17.14
N VAL A 197 -0.33 18.61 -16.36
CA VAL A 197 1.06 18.62 -16.82
C VAL A 197 1.62 17.20 -16.80
N CYS A 198 2.12 16.74 -17.95
CA CYS A 198 2.59 15.38 -18.20
C CYS A 198 4.10 15.37 -18.52
N GLY A 199 4.91 15.86 -17.59
CA GLY A 199 6.37 15.89 -17.71
C GLY A 199 6.89 16.97 -18.64
N GLY A 200 8.01 16.66 -19.30
CA GLY A 200 8.69 17.57 -20.22
C GLY A 200 9.76 16.87 -21.04
N LYS A 201 10.51 17.65 -21.82
CA LYS A 201 11.61 17.10 -22.61
C LYS A 201 12.76 16.69 -21.69
N GLY A 202 13.07 15.39 -21.65
CA GLY A 202 14.13 14.85 -20.79
C GLY A 202 13.82 14.93 -19.29
N VAL A 203 12.57 15.19 -18.91
CA VAL A 203 12.11 15.20 -17.52
C VAL A 203 10.76 14.49 -17.40
N VAL A 204 10.50 13.89 -16.25
CA VAL A 204 9.30 13.10 -16.02
C VAL A 204 8.62 13.57 -14.74
N SER A 205 7.31 13.79 -14.83
CA SER A 205 6.47 14.06 -13.66
C SER A 205 6.14 12.73 -12.99
N VAL A 206 6.58 12.52 -11.76
CA VAL A 206 6.45 11.22 -11.05
C VAL A 206 5.44 11.31 -9.92
N PHE A 207 4.61 10.27 -9.81
CA PHE A 207 3.53 10.12 -8.84
C PHE A 207 3.67 8.77 -8.13
N GLU A 208 3.38 8.74 -6.84
CA GLU A 208 3.35 7.56 -5.99
C GLU A 208 1.90 7.23 -5.62
N ALA A 209 1.51 5.96 -5.77
CA ALA A 209 0.21 5.49 -5.35
C ALA A 209 0.14 5.51 -3.81
N LEU A 210 -0.80 6.29 -3.25
CA LEU A 210 -1.10 6.16 -1.84
C LEU A 210 -2.04 4.97 -1.69
N ALA A 211 -1.61 3.95 -0.94
CA ALA A 211 -2.52 2.89 -0.54
C ALA A 211 -3.73 3.56 0.12
N ASN A 212 -4.94 3.25 -0.34
CA ASN A 212 -6.14 3.56 0.43
C ASN A 212 -5.98 2.80 1.74
N SER A 213 -5.47 3.45 2.79
CA SER A 213 -5.57 2.93 4.15
C SER A 213 -7.04 2.54 4.30
N ALA A 214 -7.31 1.25 4.50
CA ALA A 214 -8.66 0.79 4.81
C ALA A 214 -9.15 1.74 5.89
N ALA A 215 -10.18 2.54 5.56
CA ALA A 215 -10.74 3.49 6.50
C ALA A 215 -10.93 2.70 7.79
N SER A 216 -10.21 3.10 8.84
CA SER A 216 -10.24 2.43 10.13
C SER A 216 -11.69 2.21 10.45
N ILE A 217 -12.12 0.95 10.48
CA ILE A 217 -13.42 0.54 10.97
C ILE A 217 -13.45 0.91 12.45
N VAL A 218 -13.81 2.15 12.73
CA VAL A 218 -14.27 2.56 14.05
C VAL A 218 -15.61 1.84 14.22
N SER A 219 -15.53 0.66 14.83
CA SER A 219 -16.69 -0.04 15.34
C SER A 219 -17.20 0.76 16.53
N THR A 220 -17.97 1.82 16.27
CA THR A 220 -18.70 2.53 17.31
C THR A 220 -19.93 1.70 17.66
N THR A 221 -19.77 0.71 18.53
CA THR A 221 -20.89 0.23 19.34
C THR A 221 -21.26 1.34 20.31
N SER A 222 -22.36 2.03 20.06
CA SER A 222 -22.99 2.90 21.05
C SER A 222 -24.50 2.83 20.89
N ALA A 223 -25.13 2.73 22.05
CA ALA A 223 -26.42 2.12 22.28
C ALA A 223 -27.61 2.85 21.65
N ILE A 224 -28.67 2.07 21.45
CA ILE A 224 -30.04 2.50 21.13
C ILE A 224 -30.46 3.58 22.14
N GLN A 225 -30.59 4.82 21.68
CA GLN A 225 -31.24 5.89 22.42
C GLN A 225 -32.75 5.75 22.22
N VAL A 226 -33.43 5.20 23.24
CA VAL A 226 -34.88 5.26 23.35
C VAL A 226 -35.27 6.71 23.59
N ALA A 227 -36.17 7.22 22.75
CA ALA A 227 -36.71 8.56 22.82
C ALA A 227 -37.39 8.82 24.18
N ALA A 228 -36.92 9.84 24.89
CA ALA A 228 -37.62 10.43 26.02
C ALA A 228 -38.06 11.85 25.63
N THR A 229 -39.37 11.99 25.47
CA THR A 229 -40.12 13.20 25.14
C THR A 229 -39.90 14.28 26.21
N SER A 230 -39.34 15.44 25.84
CA SER A 230 -39.23 16.60 26.72
C SER A 230 -40.48 17.48 26.60
N THR A 231 -41.41 17.32 27.54
CA THR A 231 -42.48 18.29 27.80
C THR A 231 -41.90 19.53 28.48
N ASN A 232 -42.13 20.69 27.86
CA ASN A 232 -41.90 22.02 28.41
C ASN A 232 -42.40 22.15 29.85
N LEU A 233 -41.53 22.49 30.81
CA LEU A 233 -41.96 23.20 32.01
C LEU A 233 -41.05 24.37 32.36
N LYS A 234 -41.74 25.49 32.44
CA LYS A 234 -41.34 26.87 32.65
C LYS A 234 -40.90 27.07 34.11
N ALA A 235 -39.78 27.76 34.30
CA ALA A 235 -39.34 28.20 35.62
C ALA A 235 -40.33 29.22 36.21
N THR A 236 -40.79 29.03 37.44
CA THR A 236 -41.35 30.12 38.26
C THR A 236 -41.20 29.84 39.76
N ALA A 237 -40.45 30.74 40.39
CA ALA A 237 -40.45 31.27 41.76
C ALA A 237 -41.02 30.44 42.93
N THR A 238 -40.12 30.24 43.90
CA THR A 238 -40.38 30.06 45.34
C THR A 238 -41.22 31.21 45.91
N SER A 239 -42.30 30.88 46.63
CA SER A 239 -42.77 31.72 47.75
C SER A 239 -43.46 30.88 48.82
N ASN A 240 -43.27 31.36 50.05
CA ASN A 240 -43.42 30.74 51.36
C ASN A 240 -44.82 30.25 51.77
N GLY A 241 -44.77 29.40 52.81
CA GLY A 241 -45.80 29.29 53.85
C GLY A 241 -46.85 28.23 53.52
N GLY A 242 -47.04 27.17 54.29
CA GLY A 242 -46.95 27.05 55.73
C GLY A 242 -48.28 26.47 56.21
N VAL A 243 -48.20 25.65 57.25
CA VAL A 243 -49.30 25.18 58.11
C VAL A 243 -49.96 23.84 57.74
N LYS A 244 -49.48 22.83 58.49
CA LYS A 244 -50.20 21.84 59.31
C LYS A 244 -51.47 21.17 58.73
N ASN A 245 -51.43 19.84 58.67
CA ASN A 245 -52.10 18.99 59.67
C ASN A 245 -52.01 17.52 59.27
N ARG A 246 -51.51 16.68 60.19
CA ARG A 246 -52.18 15.41 60.44
C ARG A 246 -51.93 14.96 61.88
N ALA A 247 -52.99 15.10 62.67
CA ALA A 247 -53.17 14.46 63.96
C ALA A 247 -53.24 12.94 63.79
N LEU A 248 -52.66 12.22 64.75
CA LEU A 248 -52.96 10.84 65.08
C LEU A 248 -52.91 10.73 66.62
N PHE A 249 -54.07 10.36 67.20
CA PHE A 249 -54.32 9.50 68.37
C PHE A 249 -53.18 9.34 69.40
N GLY A 250 -53.33 9.48 70.72
CA GLY A 250 -54.47 9.45 71.64
C GLY A 250 -54.02 8.80 72.97
N MET A 251 -54.67 9.20 74.08
CA MET A 251 -54.70 8.59 75.45
C MET A 251 -53.54 8.90 76.42
N GLU A 252 -53.82 9.68 77.48
CA GLU A 252 -54.07 9.30 78.90
C GLU A 252 -52.75 9.39 79.71
N PHE A 253 -52.58 10.08 80.84
CA PHE A 253 -53.41 10.41 82.02
C PHE A 253 -53.13 11.84 82.51
#